data_AF-A0A967WSP0-F1
#
_entry.id   AF-A0A967WSP0-F1
#
_cell.length_a   1.000
_cell.length_b   1.000
_cell.length_c   1.000
_cell.angle_alpha   90.00
_cell.angle_beta   90.00
_cell.angle_gamma   90.00
#
_symmetry.space_group_name_H-M   'P 1'
#
loop_
_entity.id
_entity.type
_entity.pdbx_description
1 polymer ?
#
loop_
_entity_poly.entity_id
_entity_poly.type
_entity_poly.pdbx_seq_one_letter_code
_entity_poly.pdbx_strand_id
1 'polypeptide(L)'
;WTEVEKLKLGIKLMEVYVEETGLAQLVLTSEGANNTHRLIDMTEPALERMRDRHVRLETEAPGNKPMICPPRPWTNPVTGGYLSPDLKTTILRGTAFRKITEGLVDELFSTDMPEVYGAVNAVQATAWQINKPLFGVMQEAWLDDAELDGALPPADDLPLPPVPAIVPPNVKRDNMTDEERAALDEWKREARAVHEANAMNRSKRGALLTKLSLSREVLDEPAIYFPHSLDFRGR
;
A
#
# COMPACT_ATOMS: atom_id res chain seq x y z
N TRP A 1 -20.42 17.54 -4.17
CA TRP A 1 -21.24 16.32 -4.14
C TRP A 1 -21.46 15.86 -2.72
N THR A 2 -22.70 15.51 -2.40
CA THR A 2 -23.08 14.85 -1.15
C THR A 2 -22.47 13.44 -1.09
N GLU A 3 -22.38 12.85 0.11
CA GLU A 3 -21.90 11.47 0.25
C GLU A 3 -22.77 10.48 -0.53
N VAL A 4 -24.08 10.73 -0.63
CA VAL A 4 -25.01 9.90 -1.42
C VAL A 4 -24.72 10.00 -2.91
N GLU A 5 -24.43 11.19 -3.43
CA GLU A 5 -24.07 11.38 -4.84
C GLU A 5 -22.75 10.69 -5.19
N LYS A 6 -21.73 10.83 -4.34
CA LYS A 6 -20.43 10.14 -4.51
C LYS A 6 -20.61 8.63 -4.51
N LEU A 7 -21.43 8.11 -3.59
CA LEU A 7 -21.69 6.67 -3.47
C LEU A 7 -22.40 6.13 -4.72
N LYS A 8 -23.46 6.80 -5.19
CA LYS A 8 -24.20 6.40 -6.40
C LYS A 8 -23.32 6.40 -7.64
N LEU A 9 -22.51 7.45 -7.81
CA LEU A 9 -21.56 7.54 -8.92
C LEU A 9 -20.52 6.43 -8.83
N GLY A 10 -19.94 6.21 -7.64
CA GLY A 10 -18.94 5.15 -7.41
C GLY A 10 -19.51 3.77 -7.72
N ILE A 11 -20.72 3.45 -7.26
CA ILE A 11 -21.40 2.18 -7.59
C ILE A 11 -21.55 2.04 -9.10
N LYS A 12 -22.03 3.08 -9.80
CA LYS A 12 -22.24 2.98 -11.24
C LYS A 12 -20.95 2.82 -12.03
N LEU A 13 -19.88 3.50 -11.63
CA LEU A 13 -18.55 3.35 -12.23
C LEU A 13 -18.02 1.92 -12.04
N MET A 14 -18.22 1.33 -10.85
CA MET A 14 -17.82 -0.05 -10.60
C MET A 14 -18.65 -1.07 -11.39
N GLU A 15 -19.96 -0.85 -11.54
CA GLU A 15 -20.80 -1.69 -12.41
C GLU A 15 -20.28 -1.69 -13.85
N VAL A 16 -20.03 -0.51 -14.42
CA VAL A 16 -19.49 -0.38 -15.79
C VAL A 16 -18.12 -1.04 -15.89
N TYR A 17 -17.26 -0.88 -14.89
CA TYR A 17 -15.95 -1.53 -14.87
C TYR A 17 -16.07 -3.06 -14.88
N VAL A 18 -16.98 -3.64 -14.09
CA VAL A 18 -17.23 -5.08 -14.04
C VAL A 18 -17.79 -5.59 -15.37
N GLU A 19 -18.78 -4.88 -15.94
CA GLU A 19 -19.45 -5.26 -17.19
C GLU A 19 -18.50 -5.22 -18.40
N GLU A 20 -17.65 -4.20 -18.50
CA GLU A 20 -16.85 -3.95 -19.70
C GLU A 20 -15.47 -4.62 -19.67
N THR A 21 -14.85 -4.78 -18.49
CA THR A 21 -13.46 -5.26 -18.42
C THR A 21 -13.33 -6.76 -18.21
N GLY A 22 -14.30 -7.39 -17.56
CA GLY A 22 -14.18 -8.78 -17.08
C GLY A 22 -13.04 -9.00 -16.07
N LEU A 23 -12.42 -7.94 -15.56
CA LEU A 23 -11.30 -8.00 -14.61
C LEU A 23 -11.77 -8.10 -13.15
N ALA A 24 -13.02 -7.71 -12.89
CA ALA A 24 -13.64 -7.81 -11.58
C ALA A 24 -15.03 -8.43 -11.68
N GLN A 25 -15.52 -8.94 -10.55
CA GLN A 25 -16.82 -9.58 -10.39
C GLN A 25 -17.45 -9.16 -9.06
N LEU A 26 -18.79 -9.14 -9.03
CA LEU A 26 -19.55 -8.92 -7.80
C LEU A 26 -19.76 -10.25 -7.08
N VAL A 27 -19.23 -10.37 -5.87
CA VAL A 27 -19.36 -11.57 -5.02
C VAL A 27 -20.21 -11.23 -3.80
N LEU A 28 -21.25 -12.03 -3.57
CA LEU A 28 -22.05 -11.97 -2.35
C LEU A 28 -21.37 -12.87 -1.30
N THR A 29 -20.86 -12.26 -0.24
CA THR A 29 -20.24 -12.99 0.88
C THR A 29 -21.14 -12.89 2.10
N SER A 30 -21.50 -14.03 2.69
CA SER A 30 -22.30 -14.09 3.92
C SER A 30 -21.39 -14.51 5.08
N GLU A 31 -21.22 -13.61 6.06
CA GLU A 31 -20.49 -13.88 7.31
C GLU A 31 -21.45 -14.33 8.44
N GLY A 32 -22.74 -14.51 8.13
CA GLY A 32 -23.76 -14.91 9.08
C GLY A 32 -25.18 -14.68 8.55
N ALA A 33 -26.18 -15.16 9.29
CA ALA A 33 -27.58 -15.18 8.85
C ALA A 33 -28.15 -13.81 8.40
N ASN A 34 -27.63 -12.71 8.95
CA ASN A 34 -28.02 -11.33 8.61
C ASN A 34 -26.85 -10.44 8.18
N ASN A 35 -25.71 -11.02 7.79
CA ASN A 35 -24.50 -10.27 7.47
C ASN A 35 -23.98 -10.64 6.07
N THR A 36 -24.74 -10.24 5.03
CA THR A 36 -24.37 -10.47 3.63
C THR A 36 -23.83 -9.18 3.02
N HIS A 37 -22.56 -9.17 2.64
CA HIS A 37 -21.88 -8.06 1.99
C HIS A 37 -21.75 -8.32 0.48
N ARG A 38 -21.93 -7.27 -0.32
CA ARG A 38 -21.55 -7.27 -1.74
C ARG A 38 -20.11 -6.78 -1.82
N LEU A 39 -19.20 -7.69 -2.18
CA LEU A 39 -17.81 -7.39 -2.40
C LEU A 39 -17.53 -7.34 -3.90
N ILE A 40 -16.57 -6.50 -4.28
CA ILE A 40 -16.00 -6.52 -5.61
C ILE A 40 -14.71 -7.31 -5.48
N ASP A 41 -14.64 -8.40 -6.22
CA ASP A 41 -13.48 -9.28 -6.23
C ASP A 41 -12.87 -9.30 -7.64
N MET A 42 -11.59 -9.64 -7.74
CA MET A 42 -10.94 -9.79 -9.03
C MET A 42 -11.23 -11.16 -9.62
N THR A 43 -11.36 -11.26 -10.95
CA THR A 43 -11.52 -12.56 -11.61
C THR A 43 -10.21 -13.34 -11.56
N GLU A 44 -10.27 -14.67 -11.56
CA GLU A 44 -9.05 -15.50 -11.52
C GLU A 44 -8.06 -15.17 -12.64
N PRO A 45 -8.49 -14.91 -13.91
CA PRO A 45 -7.57 -14.47 -14.96
C PRO A 45 -6.92 -13.10 -14.67
N ALA A 46 -7.64 -12.19 -14.02
CA ALA A 46 -7.08 -10.90 -13.60
C ALA A 46 -6.08 -11.07 -12.46
N LEU A 47 -6.36 -11.96 -11.51
CA LEU A 47 -5.43 -12.34 -10.45
C LEU A 47 -4.16 -12.97 -11.01
N GLU A 48 -4.26 -13.86 -12.01
CA GLU A 48 -3.10 -14.44 -12.70
C GLU A 48 -2.27 -13.37 -13.42
N ARG A 49 -2.92 -12.42 -14.10
CA ARG A 49 -2.21 -11.27 -14.71
C ARG A 49 -1.56 -10.37 -13.67
N MET A 50 -2.20 -10.16 -12.52
CA MET A 50 -1.60 -9.41 -11.41
C MET A 50 -0.51 -10.18 -10.66
N ARG A 51 -0.38 -11.50 -10.87
CA ARG A 51 0.79 -12.25 -10.41
C ARG A 51 2.01 -11.98 -11.32
N ASP A 52 1.81 -11.44 -12.52
CA ASP A 52 2.91 -10.94 -13.35
C ASP A 52 3.55 -9.70 -12.67
N ARG A 53 4.86 -9.78 -12.49
CA ARG A 53 5.67 -8.79 -11.76
C ARG A 53 5.64 -7.41 -12.44
N HIS A 54 5.45 -7.35 -13.76
CA HIS A 54 5.40 -6.09 -14.50
C HIS A 54 4.09 -5.32 -14.28
N VAL A 55 2.95 -6.01 -14.26
CA VAL A 55 1.63 -5.38 -14.11
C VAL A 55 1.45 -4.77 -12.71
N ARG A 56 1.98 -5.42 -11.66
CA ARG A 56 1.98 -4.89 -10.30
C ARG A 56 2.75 -3.58 -10.18
N LEU A 57 3.93 -3.49 -10.77
CA LEU A 57 4.79 -2.31 -10.67
C LEU A 57 4.17 -1.08 -11.34
N GLU A 58 3.48 -1.27 -12.46
CA GLU A 58 2.78 -0.19 -13.17
C GLU A 58 1.49 0.25 -12.44
N THR A 59 0.75 -0.70 -11.84
CA THR A 59 -0.52 -0.42 -11.17
C THR A 59 -0.34 0.17 -9.76
N GLU A 60 0.75 -0.18 -9.06
CA GLU A 60 1.04 0.26 -7.69
C GLU A 60 1.96 1.50 -7.62
N ALA A 61 2.09 2.25 -8.73
CA ALA A 61 2.88 3.48 -8.73
C ALA A 61 2.37 4.45 -7.65
N PRO A 62 3.26 4.98 -6.77
CA PRO A 62 2.82 5.93 -5.75
C PRO A 62 2.19 7.15 -6.40
N GLY A 63 0.99 7.54 -5.94
CA GLY A 63 0.33 8.75 -6.44
C GLY A 63 1.15 10.02 -6.19
N ASN A 64 2.04 9.99 -5.19
CA ASN A 64 2.97 11.06 -4.85
C ASN A 64 4.41 10.56 -5.06
N LYS A 65 5.08 11.06 -6.11
CA LYS A 65 6.46 10.72 -6.47
C LYS A 65 7.45 11.82 -6.07
N PRO A 66 8.76 11.55 -5.96
CA PRO A 66 9.78 12.58 -5.81
C PRO A 66 9.72 13.55 -7.00
N MET A 67 10.10 14.80 -6.77
CA MET A 67 10.18 15.80 -7.81
C MET A 67 11.60 15.85 -8.36
N ILE A 68 11.74 16.02 -9.68
CA ILE A 68 13.05 16.26 -10.35
C ILE A 68 13.46 17.74 -10.33
N CYS A 69 12.70 18.58 -9.62
CA CYS A 69 12.95 20.00 -9.43
C CYS A 69 12.53 20.42 -8.02
N PRO A 70 13.04 21.56 -7.50
CA PRO A 70 12.70 22.03 -6.17
C PRO A 70 11.16 22.17 -5.97
N PRO A 71 10.62 21.76 -4.80
CA PRO A 71 9.20 21.89 -4.50
C PRO A 71 8.76 23.35 -4.42
N ARG A 72 7.47 23.60 -4.64
CA ARG A 72 6.86 24.91 -4.39
C ARG A 72 7.00 25.25 -2.90
N PRO A 73 7.59 26.40 -2.55
CA PRO A 73 7.65 26.84 -1.16
C PRO A 73 6.25 26.95 -0.58
N TRP A 74 6.09 26.52 0.66
CA TRP A 74 4.89 26.78 1.46
C TRP A 74 4.80 28.26 1.75
N THR A 75 3.68 28.87 1.38
CA THR A 75 3.36 30.28 1.68
C THR A 75 2.08 30.43 2.51
N ASN A 76 1.25 29.39 2.54
CA ASN A 76 0.06 29.28 3.38
C ASN A 76 -0.28 27.79 3.55
N PRO A 77 -1.29 27.43 4.36
CA PRO A 77 -1.56 26.02 4.70
C PRO A 77 -1.91 25.09 3.51
N VAL A 78 -2.27 25.63 2.34
CA VAL A 78 -2.70 24.86 1.16
C VAL A 78 -1.88 25.13 -0.10
N THR A 79 -0.90 26.05 -0.02
CA THR A 79 -0.09 26.46 -1.18
C THR A 79 1.37 26.13 -0.91
N GLY A 80 1.80 24.97 -1.44
CA GLY A 80 3.17 24.48 -1.35
C GLY A 80 3.28 23.01 -1.73
N GLY A 81 4.51 22.49 -1.76
CA GLY A 81 4.80 21.11 -2.15
C GLY A 81 4.83 20.91 -3.66
N TYR A 82 3.87 20.16 -4.21
CA TYR A 82 3.86 19.86 -5.65
C TYR A 82 3.51 21.08 -6.51
N LEU A 83 4.00 21.08 -7.76
CA LEU A 83 3.70 22.11 -8.76
C LEU A 83 2.34 21.90 -9.42
N SER A 84 1.93 20.65 -9.61
CA SER A 84 0.67 20.32 -10.29
C SER A 84 -0.53 20.61 -9.39
N PRO A 85 -1.55 21.35 -9.88
CA PRO A 85 -2.79 21.58 -9.15
C PRO A 85 -3.57 20.30 -8.82
N ASP A 86 -3.35 19.23 -9.59
CA ASP A 86 -4.03 17.94 -9.40
C ASP A 86 -3.51 17.17 -8.18
N LEU A 87 -2.27 17.45 -7.77
CA LEU A 87 -1.66 16.91 -6.56
C LEU A 87 -1.91 17.88 -5.39
N LYS A 88 -3.13 17.86 -4.86
CA LYS A 88 -3.51 18.69 -3.71
C LYS A 88 -2.77 18.25 -2.45
N THR A 89 -1.67 18.93 -2.15
CA THR A 89 -0.96 18.82 -0.86
C THR A 89 -1.34 19.96 0.07
N THR A 90 -1.56 19.64 1.33
CA THR A 90 -1.72 20.58 2.44
C THR A 90 -0.53 20.47 3.38
N ILE A 91 -0.17 21.56 4.06
CA ILE A 91 0.99 21.54 4.97
C ILE A 91 0.75 20.58 6.14
N LEU A 92 -0.51 20.38 6.54
CA LEU A 92 -0.89 19.37 7.53
C LEU A 92 -1.49 18.13 6.86
N ARG A 93 -0.96 16.95 7.19
CA ARG A 93 -1.39 15.64 6.70
C ARG A 93 -2.42 14.98 7.63
N GLY A 94 -3.33 14.21 7.02
CA GLY A 94 -4.21 13.26 7.68
C GLY A 94 -5.68 13.66 7.72
N THR A 95 -6.51 12.80 8.35
CA THR A 95 -7.92 13.11 8.68
C THR A 95 -8.06 14.40 9.48
N ALA A 96 -6.96 14.88 10.06
CA ALA A 96 -6.77 16.22 10.57
C ALA A 96 -7.41 17.29 9.66
N PHE A 97 -7.05 17.36 8.37
CA PHE A 97 -7.59 18.41 7.51
C PHE A 97 -9.09 18.23 7.15
N ARG A 98 -9.63 17.01 7.31
CA ARG A 98 -11.02 16.65 6.92
C ARG A 98 -11.99 16.55 8.11
N LYS A 99 -11.48 16.30 9.32
CA LYS A 99 -12.22 16.15 10.58
C LYS A 99 -11.83 17.18 11.63
N ILE A 100 -10.72 17.90 11.46
CA ILE A 100 -10.50 19.05 12.30
C ILE A 100 -11.46 20.12 11.78
N THR A 101 -12.34 20.48 12.71
CA THR A 101 -13.25 21.61 12.71
C THR A 101 -12.82 22.71 11.75
N GLU A 102 -13.76 23.25 10.96
CA GLU A 102 -13.59 24.46 10.14
C GLU A 102 -12.72 25.52 10.86
N GLY A 103 -12.89 25.65 12.18
CA GLY A 103 -12.09 26.51 13.05
C GLY A 103 -10.56 26.30 13.03
N LEU A 104 -9.98 25.10 12.85
CA LEU A 104 -8.51 24.97 12.78
C LEU A 104 -7.99 25.45 11.43
N VAL A 105 -8.71 25.17 10.35
CA VAL A 105 -8.30 25.68 9.03
C VAL A 105 -8.33 27.21 9.09
N ASP A 106 -9.40 27.79 9.63
CA ASP A 106 -9.50 29.24 9.83
C ASP A 106 -8.41 29.78 10.76
N GLU A 107 -8.10 29.09 11.86
CA GLU A 107 -7.02 29.45 12.78
C GLU A 107 -5.64 29.40 12.10
N LEU A 108 -5.35 28.38 11.29
CA LEU A 108 -4.10 28.25 10.55
C LEU A 108 -3.96 29.32 9.46
N PHE A 109 -5.05 29.71 8.82
CA PHE A 109 -5.05 30.82 7.87
C PHE A 109 -4.95 32.18 8.57
N SER A 110 -5.42 32.28 9.81
CA SER A 110 -5.38 33.50 10.62
C SER A 110 -4.08 33.67 11.40
N THR A 111 -3.27 32.61 11.51
CA THR A 111 -2.01 32.60 12.26
C THR A 111 -0.83 32.70 11.29
N ASP A 112 0.01 33.71 11.46
CA ASP A 112 1.27 33.79 10.74
C ASP A 112 2.30 32.83 11.37
N MET A 113 2.88 31.96 10.54
CA MET A 113 3.80 30.89 10.98
C MET A 113 5.09 30.89 10.15
N PRO A 114 5.82 32.02 10.06
CA PRO A 114 6.95 32.17 9.14
C PRO A 114 8.09 31.20 9.45
N GLU A 115 8.33 30.90 10.74
CA GLU A 115 9.35 29.93 11.16
C GLU A 115 9.00 28.50 10.74
N VAL A 116 7.72 28.12 10.82
CA VAL A 116 7.25 26.80 10.40
C VAL A 116 7.41 26.64 8.89
N TYR A 117 6.93 27.61 8.12
CA TYR A 117 7.09 27.60 6.67
C TYR A 117 8.58 27.61 6.28
N GLY A 118 9.39 28.43 6.93
CA GLY A 118 10.83 28.48 6.72
C GLY A 118 11.51 27.13 6.95
N ALA A 119 11.19 26.45 8.07
CA ALA A 119 11.73 25.14 8.39
C ALA A 119 11.32 24.06 7.36
N VAL A 120 10.03 23.97 7.03
CA VAL A 120 9.55 23.00 6.03
C VAL A 120 10.15 23.28 4.66
N ASN A 121 10.26 24.56 4.28
CA ASN A 121 10.86 24.99 3.02
C ASN A 121 12.35 24.62 2.94
N ALA A 122 13.10 24.78 4.03
CA ALA A 122 14.50 24.38 4.10
C ALA A 122 14.66 22.86 3.91
N VAL A 123 13.83 22.05 4.58
CA VAL A 123 13.88 20.58 4.44
C VAL A 123 13.53 20.15 3.03
N GLN A 124 12.42 20.63 2.46
CA GLN A 124 11.98 20.19 1.13
C GLN A 124 12.86 20.70 -0.02
N ALA A 125 13.61 21.80 0.19
CA ALA A 125 14.59 22.30 -0.77
C ALA A 125 15.89 21.50 -0.80
N THR A 126 16.09 20.56 0.14
CA THR A 126 17.26 19.68 0.14
C THR A 126 17.24 18.75 -1.06
N ALA A 127 18.26 18.84 -1.89
CA ALA A 127 18.46 17.96 -3.04
C ALA A 127 19.03 16.60 -2.61
N TRP A 128 18.49 15.53 -3.16
CA TRP A 128 18.93 14.16 -2.97
C TRP A 128 19.32 13.54 -4.30
N GLN A 129 20.05 12.43 -4.26
CA GLN A 129 20.34 11.63 -5.44
C GLN A 129 20.30 10.14 -5.07
N ILE A 130 19.92 9.30 -6.02
CA ILE A 130 20.02 7.85 -5.83
C ILE A 130 21.50 7.45 -5.75
N ASN A 131 21.85 6.71 -4.70
CA ASN A 131 23.15 6.07 -4.58
C ASN A 131 23.23 4.91 -5.59
N LYS A 132 23.77 5.18 -6.79
CA LYS A 132 23.79 4.20 -7.90
C LYS A 132 24.50 2.89 -7.54
N PRO A 133 25.69 2.89 -6.89
CA PRO A 133 26.32 1.65 -6.44
C PRO A 133 25.41 0.80 -5.53
N LEU A 134 24.80 1.43 -4.53
CA LEU A 134 23.90 0.72 -3.61
C LEU A 134 22.65 0.20 -4.33
N PHE A 135 22.09 0.96 -5.26
CA PHE A 135 20.97 0.53 -6.08
C PHE A 135 21.31 -0.72 -6.91
N GLY A 136 22.51 -0.79 -7.50
CA GLY A 136 23.01 -1.97 -8.21
C GLY A 136 23.04 -3.21 -7.30
N VAL A 137 23.66 -3.08 -6.13
CA VAL A 137 23.73 -4.17 -5.13
C VAL A 137 22.33 -4.64 -4.71
N MET A 138 21.42 -3.71 -4.43
CA MET A 138 20.04 -4.06 -4.04
C MET A 138 19.26 -4.78 -5.15
N GLN A 139 19.55 -4.45 -6.41
CA GLN A 139 18.92 -5.09 -7.55
C GLN A 139 19.46 -6.50 -7.78
N GLU A 140 20.78 -6.68 -7.71
CA GLU A 140 21.43 -8.00 -7.79
C GLU A 140 20.95 -8.90 -6.65
N ALA A 141 20.98 -8.41 -5.41
CA ALA A 141 20.50 -9.16 -4.25
C ALA A 141 19.03 -9.60 -4.40
N TRP A 142 18.18 -8.80 -5.03
CA TRP A 142 16.80 -9.18 -5.33
C TRP A 142 16.70 -10.24 -6.43
N LEU A 143 17.49 -10.13 -7.49
CA LEU A 143 17.47 -11.08 -8.62
C LEU A 143 18.03 -12.46 -8.24
N ASP A 144 19.01 -12.48 -7.35
CA ASP A 144 19.66 -13.70 -6.87
C ASP A 144 18.91 -14.37 -5.69
N ASP A 145 17.75 -13.83 -5.29
CA ASP A 145 16.98 -14.24 -4.10
C ASP A 145 17.88 -14.33 -2.85
N ALA A 146 18.75 -13.33 -2.68
CA ALA A 146 19.76 -13.33 -1.62
C ALA A 146 19.09 -13.25 -0.24
N GLU A 147 19.40 -14.23 0.61
CA GLU A 147 18.97 -14.22 2.00
C GLU A 147 19.79 -13.20 2.79
N LEU A 148 19.17 -12.07 3.13
CA LEU A 148 19.76 -11.00 3.93
C LEU A 148 19.01 -10.85 5.25
N ASP A 149 19.10 -11.83 6.16
CA ASP A 149 18.61 -11.80 7.56
C ASP A 149 17.41 -10.84 7.83
N GLY A 150 16.31 -11.05 7.11
CA GLY A 150 15.07 -10.27 7.26
C GLY A 150 15.06 -8.84 6.69
N ALA A 151 16.17 -8.37 6.11
CA ALA A 151 16.27 -7.11 5.37
C ALA A 151 15.62 -7.19 3.98
N LEU A 152 15.72 -8.34 3.31
CA LEU A 152 14.97 -8.65 2.09
C LEU A 152 13.88 -9.69 2.36
N PRO A 153 12.65 -9.49 1.87
CA PRO A 153 11.63 -10.53 1.88
C PRO A 153 11.98 -11.59 0.82
N PRO A 154 11.58 -12.87 1.03
CA PRO A 154 11.76 -13.91 0.04
C PRO A 154 11.00 -13.59 -1.26
N ALA A 155 11.56 -14.02 -2.39
CA ALA A 155 10.93 -13.83 -3.69
C ALA A 155 9.58 -14.54 -3.81
N ASP A 156 9.42 -15.69 -3.16
CA ASP A 156 8.23 -16.54 -3.19
C ASP A 156 7.59 -16.75 -1.81
N ASP A 157 6.35 -17.24 -1.80
CA ASP A 157 5.63 -17.58 -0.57
C ASP A 157 6.21 -18.87 0.04
N LEU A 158 6.32 -18.90 1.38
CA LEU A 158 6.74 -20.07 2.12
C LEU A 158 5.72 -21.21 1.92
N PRO A 159 6.18 -22.45 1.71
CA PRO A 159 5.29 -23.59 1.52
C PRO A 159 4.50 -23.88 2.81
N LEU A 160 3.24 -24.25 2.66
CA LEU A 160 2.43 -24.71 3.79
C LEU A 160 2.97 -26.04 4.32
N PRO A 161 2.90 -26.26 5.65
CA PRO A 161 3.26 -27.55 6.22
C PRO A 161 2.33 -28.63 5.64
N PRO A 162 2.84 -29.84 5.35
CA PRO A 162 2.01 -30.93 4.86
C PRO A 162 1.00 -31.34 5.94
N VAL A 163 -0.21 -31.68 5.52
CA VAL A 163 -1.23 -32.21 6.44
C VAL A 163 -0.70 -33.54 7.02
N PRO A 164 -0.71 -33.74 8.36
CA PRO A 164 -0.25 -34.99 8.96
C PRO A 164 -1.04 -36.19 8.43
N ALA A 165 -0.35 -37.28 8.11
CA ALA A 165 -0.98 -38.48 7.52
C ALA A 165 -2.05 -39.13 8.41
N ILE A 166 -1.98 -38.90 9.72
CA ILE A 166 -2.99 -39.37 10.68
C ILE A 166 -4.34 -38.67 10.50
N VAL A 167 -4.37 -37.45 9.97
CA VAL A 167 -5.60 -36.68 9.78
C VAL A 167 -6.35 -37.22 8.56
N PRO A 168 -7.54 -37.84 8.73
CA PRO A 168 -8.25 -38.42 7.61
C PRO A 168 -8.86 -37.34 6.71
N PRO A 169 -8.76 -37.47 5.38
CA PRO A 169 -9.31 -36.49 4.45
C PRO A 169 -10.85 -36.52 4.46
N ASN A 170 -11.47 -35.35 4.36
CA ASN A 170 -12.93 -35.17 4.23
C ASN A 170 -13.79 -35.76 5.37
N VAL A 171 -13.20 -36.03 6.54
CA VAL A 171 -13.95 -36.47 7.72
C VAL A 171 -14.35 -35.25 8.56
N LYS A 172 -15.57 -35.24 9.07
CA LYS A 172 -16.03 -34.20 10.01
C LYS A 172 -15.29 -34.33 11.33
N ARG A 173 -14.92 -33.20 11.95
CA ARG A 173 -14.20 -33.15 13.24
C ARG A 173 -14.86 -33.99 14.35
N ASP A 174 -16.18 -34.06 14.36
CA ASP A 174 -16.96 -34.84 15.35
C ASP A 174 -16.74 -36.35 15.23
N ASN A 175 -16.30 -36.82 14.06
CA ASN A 175 -16.04 -38.24 13.78
C ASN A 175 -14.54 -38.58 13.88
N MET A 176 -13.69 -37.64 14.31
CA MET A 176 -12.25 -37.87 14.49
C MET A 176 -11.93 -38.45 15.88
N THR A 177 -10.82 -39.16 15.97
CA THR A 177 -10.23 -39.54 17.27
C THR A 177 -9.62 -38.32 17.97
N ASP A 178 -9.34 -38.41 19.28
CA ASP A 178 -8.67 -37.34 20.01
C ASP A 178 -7.27 -37.04 19.46
N GLU A 179 -6.56 -38.07 19.00
CA GLU A 179 -5.22 -37.96 18.43
C GLU A 179 -5.25 -37.26 17.06
N GLU A 180 -6.21 -37.61 16.20
CA GLU A 180 -6.47 -36.93 14.93
C GLU A 180 -6.84 -35.45 15.12
N ARG A 181 -7.66 -35.15 16.13
CA ARG A 181 -8.03 -33.76 16.46
C ARG A 181 -6.82 -32.95 16.92
N ALA A 182 -5.99 -33.51 17.79
CA ALA A 182 -4.78 -32.84 18.28
C ALA A 182 -3.79 -32.57 17.13
N ALA A 183 -3.57 -33.56 16.26
CA ALA A 183 -2.71 -33.40 15.08
C ALA A 183 -3.24 -32.35 14.10
N LEU A 184 -4.56 -32.31 13.88
CA LEU A 184 -5.20 -31.29 13.03
C LEU A 184 -5.06 -29.88 13.64
N ASP A 185 -5.22 -29.73 14.95
CA ASP A 185 -5.12 -28.45 15.62
C ASP A 185 -3.68 -27.90 15.62
N GLU A 186 -2.69 -28.78 15.78
CA GLU A 186 -1.27 -28.43 15.63
C GLU A 186 -0.95 -27.99 14.19
N TRP A 187 -1.34 -28.78 13.19
CA TRP A 187 -1.14 -28.43 11.79
C TRP A 187 -1.81 -27.08 11.43
N LYS A 188 -3.02 -26.82 11.92
CA LYS A 188 -3.70 -25.53 11.72
C LYS A 188 -2.92 -24.37 12.33
N ARG A 189 -2.30 -24.57 13.49
CA ARG A 189 -1.46 -23.56 14.16
C ARG A 189 -0.24 -23.24 13.31
N GLU A 190 0.48 -24.25 12.83
CA GLU A 190 1.64 -24.09 11.95
C GLU A 190 1.26 -23.44 10.62
N ALA A 191 0.21 -23.94 9.97
CA ALA A 191 -0.29 -23.40 8.71
C ALA A 191 -0.72 -21.93 8.85
N ARG A 192 -1.38 -21.58 9.96
CA ARG A 192 -1.73 -20.18 10.28
C ARG A 192 -0.50 -19.30 10.39
N ALA A 193 0.55 -19.75 11.08
CA ALA A 193 1.79 -18.99 11.19
C ALA A 193 2.44 -18.75 9.82
N VAL A 194 2.44 -19.76 8.93
CA VAL A 194 2.93 -19.63 7.56
C VAL A 194 2.07 -18.65 6.74
N HIS A 195 0.74 -18.71 6.88
CA HIS A 195 -0.15 -17.75 6.21
C HIS A 195 0.10 -16.29 6.65
N GLU A 196 0.26 -16.06 7.95
CA GLU A 196 0.58 -14.74 8.51
C GLU A 196 1.94 -14.24 8.00
N ALA A 197 2.96 -15.11 7.97
CA ALA A 197 4.28 -14.80 7.42
C ALA A 197 4.21 -14.45 5.93
N ASN A 198 3.49 -15.23 5.12
CA ASN A 198 3.31 -14.97 3.69
C ASN A 198 2.54 -13.67 3.41
N ALA A 199 1.54 -13.34 4.23
CA ALA A 199 0.85 -12.04 4.12
C ALA A 199 1.82 -10.87 4.38
N MET A 200 2.65 -10.96 5.43
CA MET A 200 3.65 -9.95 5.74
C MET A 200 4.72 -9.85 4.62
N ASN A 201 5.24 -10.98 4.13
CA ASN A 201 6.26 -11.00 3.09
C ASN A 201 5.75 -10.46 1.76
N ARG A 202 4.49 -10.73 1.39
CA ARG A 202 3.83 -10.11 0.22
C ARG A 202 3.80 -8.59 0.32
N SER A 203 3.44 -8.03 1.48
CA SER A 203 3.45 -6.58 1.69
C SER A 203 4.86 -5.98 1.60
N LYS A 204 5.84 -6.61 2.25
CA LYS A 204 7.25 -6.18 2.20
C LYS A 204 7.81 -6.21 0.77
N ARG A 205 7.52 -7.28 0.02
CA ARG A 205 7.92 -7.46 -1.39
C ARG A 205 7.33 -6.39 -2.29
N GLY A 206 6.03 -6.09 -2.14
CA GLY A 206 5.41 -4.97 -2.85
C GLY A 206 6.13 -3.65 -2.57
N ALA A 207 6.34 -3.31 -1.29
CA ALA A 207 7.03 -2.08 -0.91
C ALA A 207 8.48 -2.00 -1.43
N LEU A 208 9.22 -3.12 -1.46
CA LEU A 208 10.57 -3.19 -2.02
C LEU A 208 10.54 -2.94 -3.54
N LEU A 209 9.67 -3.65 -4.25
CA LEU A 209 9.54 -3.54 -5.71
C LEU A 209 9.15 -2.12 -6.13
N THR A 210 8.20 -1.49 -5.43
CA THR A 210 7.84 -0.08 -5.66
C THR A 210 9.05 0.85 -5.49
N LYS A 211 9.86 0.67 -4.43
CA LYS A 211 11.06 1.47 -4.21
C LYS A 211 12.11 1.26 -5.29
N LEU A 212 12.36 0.01 -5.69
CA LEU A 212 13.32 -0.30 -6.76
C LEU A 212 12.88 0.31 -8.09
N SER A 213 11.58 0.20 -8.41
CA SER A 213 11.01 0.79 -9.63
C SER A 213 11.13 2.31 -9.63
N LEU A 214 10.73 2.97 -8.55
CA LEU A 214 10.83 4.43 -8.41
C LEU A 214 12.29 4.91 -8.45
N SER A 215 13.19 4.18 -7.80
CA SER A 215 14.62 4.53 -7.80
C SER A 215 15.22 4.40 -9.19
N ARG A 216 14.75 3.43 -9.99
CA ARG A 216 15.13 3.27 -11.40
C ARG A 216 14.64 4.43 -12.26
N GLU A 217 13.40 4.88 -12.06
CA GLU A 217 12.78 5.99 -12.81
C GLU A 217 13.57 7.30 -12.67
N VAL A 218 14.11 7.58 -11.48
CA VAL A 218 14.87 8.82 -11.19
C VAL A 218 16.38 8.58 -11.05
N LEU A 219 16.89 7.44 -11.52
CA LEU A 219 18.28 7.01 -11.28
C LEU A 219 19.30 7.99 -11.86
N ASP A 220 19.01 8.53 -13.04
CA ASP A 220 19.91 9.41 -13.79
C ASP A 220 19.63 10.89 -13.57
N GLU A 221 18.64 11.21 -12.73
CA GLU A 221 18.36 12.58 -12.36
C GLU A 221 19.51 13.15 -11.50
N PRO A 222 19.99 14.37 -11.80
CA PRO A 222 21.08 14.99 -11.04
C PRO A 222 20.65 15.34 -9.61
N ALA A 223 19.35 15.58 -9.40
CA ALA A 223 18.76 15.85 -8.10
C ALA A 223 17.28 15.43 -8.09
N ILE A 224 16.84 14.90 -6.96
CA ILE A 224 15.45 14.67 -6.61
C ILE A 224 15.11 15.39 -5.30
N TYR A 225 13.85 15.75 -5.15
CA TYR A 225 13.34 16.50 -4.02
C TYR A 225 12.07 15.86 -3.49
N PHE A 226 11.84 16.02 -2.20
CA PHE A 226 10.69 15.46 -1.52
C PHE A 226 9.85 16.60 -0.91
N PRO A 227 8.63 16.85 -1.41
CA PRO A 227 7.68 17.74 -0.75
C PRO A 227 7.39 17.25 0.67
N HIS A 228 7.54 18.15 1.65
CA HIS A 228 7.27 17.84 3.05
C HIS A 228 5.95 18.44 3.51
N SER A 229 5.32 17.73 4.43
CA SER A 229 4.10 18.11 5.12
C SER A 229 4.12 17.47 6.50
N LEU A 230 3.49 18.15 7.44
CA LEU A 230 3.55 17.92 8.88
C LEU A 230 2.37 17.06 9.36
N ASP A 231 2.57 16.23 10.38
CA ASP A 231 1.46 15.69 11.17
C ASP A 231 0.84 16.75 12.09
N PHE A 232 -0.23 16.42 12.80
CA PHE A 232 -0.91 17.35 13.73
C PHE A 232 -0.04 17.84 14.90
N ARG A 233 1.16 17.26 15.10
CA ARG A 233 2.13 17.64 16.12
C ARG A 233 3.33 18.39 15.53
N GLY A 234 3.33 18.65 14.23
CA GLY A 234 4.42 19.35 13.55
C GLY A 234 5.61 18.47 13.16
N ARG A 235 5.44 17.14 13.09
CA ARG A 235 6.49 16.21 12.61
C ARG A 235 6.48 16.05 11.10
#